data_AF-A0A8S9HGR4-F1
#
_entry.id   AF-A0A8S9HGR4-F1
#
_cell.length_a   1.000
_cell.length_b   1.000
_cell.length_c   1.000
_cell.angle_alpha   90.00
_cell.angle_beta   90.00
_cell.angle_gamma   90.00
#
_symmetry.space_group_name_H-M   'P 1'
#
loop_
_entity.id
_entity.type
_entity.pdbx_description
1 polymer ?
#
loop_
_entity_poly.entity_id
_entity_poly.type
_entity_poly.pdbx_seq_one_letter_code
_entity_poly.pdbx_strand_id
1 'polypeptide(L)'
;MFLVSDGCTHGELLEMALEDYGLDKKIEKMVLTYSLLDVILQQMAPDTPHMHVTNDRQVRNLIELAKTHFVRLCVSSQSQL
;
A
#
# COMPACT_ATOMS: atom_id res chain seq x y z
N MET A 1 -7.09 9.76 -4.29
CA MET A 1 -6.58 9.95 -2.91
C MET A 1 -7.35 8.96 -2.07
N PHE A 2 -6.67 7.95 -1.51
CA PHE A 2 -7.35 6.92 -0.73
C PHE A 2 -7.82 7.49 0.61
N LEU A 3 -9.12 7.42 0.87
CA LEU A 3 -9.68 7.68 2.20
C LEU A 3 -9.82 6.33 2.91
N VAL A 4 -8.77 5.94 3.62
CA VAL A 4 -8.73 4.67 4.34
C VAL A 4 -9.33 4.87 5.73
N SER A 5 -10.33 4.08 6.08
CA SER A 5 -10.92 4.08 7.42
C SER A 5 -10.02 3.33 8.42
N ASP A 6 -10.11 3.65 9.70
CA ASP A 6 -9.32 2.99 10.77
C ASP A 6 -9.56 1.47 10.87
N GLY A 7 -10.70 0.99 10.36
CA GLY A 7 -11.06 -0.43 10.32
C GLY A 7 -10.77 -1.14 9.00
N CYS A 8 -10.15 -0.45 8.02
CA CYS A 8 -9.96 -0.99 6.68
C CYS A 8 -9.15 -2.30 6.71
N THR A 9 -9.70 -3.30 6.06
CA THR A 9 -9.06 -4.58 5.80
C THR A 9 -8.18 -4.51 4.56
N HIS A 10 -7.33 -5.52 4.39
CA HIS A 10 -6.52 -5.69 3.18
C HIS A 10 -7.38 -5.90 1.93
N GLY A 11 -8.49 -6.63 2.06
CA GLY A 11 -9.43 -6.82 0.94
C GLY A 11 -10.04 -5.51 0.48
N GLU A 12 -10.57 -4.71 1.42
CA GLU A 12 -11.15 -3.39 1.11
C GLU A 12 -10.11 -2.43 0.51
N LEU A 13 -8.87 -2.44 1.02
CA LEU A 13 -7.80 -1.62 0.46
C LEU A 13 -7.45 -2.01 -0.98
N LEU A 14 -7.45 -3.32 -1.28
CA LEU A 14 -7.25 -3.82 -2.65
C LEU A 14 -8.42 -3.41 -3.55
N GLU A 15 -9.67 -3.57 -3.10
CA GLU A 15 -10.85 -3.19 -3.88
C GLU A 15 -10.85 -1.71 -4.20
N MET A 16 -10.59 -0.84 -3.21
CA MET A 16 -10.47 0.61 -3.43
C MET A 16 -9.42 0.93 -4.49
N ALA A 17 -8.26 0.28 -4.42
CA ALA A 17 -7.19 0.51 -5.38
C ALA A 17 -7.46 -0.13 -6.75
N LEU A 18 -8.25 -1.20 -6.84
CA LEU A 18 -8.75 -1.71 -8.12
C LEU A 18 -9.70 -0.71 -8.79
N GLU A 19 -10.65 -0.17 -8.01
CA GLU A 19 -11.64 0.80 -8.48
C GLU A 19 -10.99 2.12 -8.91
N ASP A 20 -10.14 2.71 -8.06
CA ASP A 20 -9.50 4.01 -8.31
C ASP A 20 -8.57 3.97 -9.54
N TYR A 21 -7.88 2.85 -9.76
CA TYR A 21 -6.94 2.69 -10.88
C TYR A 21 -7.57 2.05 -12.13
N GLY A 22 -8.88 1.75 -12.13
CA GLY A 22 -9.59 1.17 -13.28
C GLY A 22 -9.00 -0.19 -13.71
N LEU A 23 -8.49 -0.93 -12.73
CA LEU A 23 -7.78 -2.18 -12.92
C LEU A 23 -8.81 -3.31 -13.17
N ASP A 24 -8.82 -3.87 -14.39
CA ASP A 24 -9.76 -4.94 -14.77
C ASP A 24 -9.55 -6.19 -13.91
N LYS A 25 -10.62 -6.96 -13.69
CA LYS A 25 -10.61 -8.22 -12.91
C LYS A 25 -9.74 -9.32 -13.55
N LYS A 26 -9.12 -9.05 -14.70
CA LYS A 26 -8.12 -9.90 -15.37
C LYS A 26 -6.72 -9.80 -14.77
N ILE A 27 -6.53 -9.00 -13.73
CA ILE A 27 -5.26 -8.95 -13.00
C ILE A 27 -5.08 -10.24 -12.22
N GLU A 28 -3.97 -10.92 -12.50
CA GLU A 28 -3.59 -12.13 -11.77
C GLU A 28 -3.12 -11.78 -10.37
N LYS A 29 -2.39 -10.67 -10.24
CA LYS A 29 -1.84 -10.24 -8.96
C LYS A 29 -1.71 -8.73 -8.86
N MET A 30 -2.24 -8.19 -7.77
CA MET A 30 -2.01 -6.82 -7.35
C MET A 30 -1.10 -6.80 -6.14
N VAL A 31 -0.10 -5.92 -6.17
CA VAL A 31 0.86 -5.73 -5.10
C VAL A 31 0.79 -4.29 -4.63
N LEU A 32 0.53 -4.14 -3.33
CA LEU A 32 0.52 -2.87 -2.64
C LEU A 32 1.83 -2.73 -1.84
N THR A 33 2.54 -1.63 -2.06
CA THR A 33 3.73 -1.29 -1.28
C THR A 33 3.72 0.17 -0.84
N TYR A 34 4.48 0.51 0.19
CA TYR A 34 4.73 1.90 0.57
C TYR A 34 6.20 2.10 0.98
N SER A 35 6.72 3.30 0.73
CA SER A 35 8.01 3.71 1.25
C SER A 35 7.89 4.11 2.72
N LEU A 36 8.88 3.75 3.51
CA LEU A 36 9.09 4.41 4.80
C LEU A 36 9.43 5.89 4.57
N LEU A 37 9.19 6.70 5.59
CA LEU A 37 9.46 8.13 5.54
C LEU A 37 10.96 8.40 5.45
N ASP A 38 11.36 9.48 4.79
CA ASP A 38 12.77 9.84 4.63
C ASP A 38 13.52 9.93 5.97
N VAL A 39 12.87 10.42 7.03
CA VAL A 39 13.44 10.52 8.38
C VAL A 39 13.74 9.15 8.99
N ILE A 40 12.93 8.14 8.66
CA ILE A 40 13.14 6.75 9.09
C ILE A 40 14.17 6.08 8.17
N LEU A 41 14.10 6.33 6.86
CA LEU A 41 15.03 5.79 5.87
C LEU A 41 16.46 6.29 6.08
N GLN A 42 16.65 7.54 6.53
CA GLN A 42 17.98 8.09 6.85
C GLN A 42 18.70 7.33 7.98
N GLN A 43 17.95 6.64 8.83
CA GLN A 43 18.49 5.80 9.90
C GLN A 43 18.68 4.34 9.47
N MET A 44 18.26 3.99 8.26
CA MET A 44 18.30 2.66 7.68
C MET A 44 19.32 2.59 6.54
N ALA A 45 19.58 1.38 6.05
CA ALA A 45 20.48 1.18 4.93
C ALA A 45 19.87 1.76 3.62
N PRO A 46 20.67 2.35 2.70
CA PRO A 46 20.16 2.95 1.46
C PRO A 46 19.40 1.97 0.55
N ASP A 47 19.60 0.67 0.72
CA ASP A 47 18.95 -0.42 -0.01
C ASP A 47 17.70 -0.96 0.69
N THR A 48 17.17 -0.23 1.69
CA THR A 48 15.95 -0.64 2.41
C THR A 48 14.79 -0.80 1.44
N PRO A 49 14.19 -1.99 1.33
CA PRO A 49 13.11 -2.25 0.39
C PRO A 49 11.82 -1.53 0.81
N HIS A 50 10.92 -1.34 -0.16
CA HIS A 50 9.56 -0.90 0.15
C HIS A 50 8.83 -1.94 1.02
N MET A 51 7.95 -1.45 1.88
CA MET A 51 7.14 -2.30 2.74
C MET A 51 5.95 -2.83 1.96
N HIS A 52 5.78 -4.16 1.94
CA HIS A 52 4.62 -4.80 1.32
C HIS A 52 3.40 -4.77 2.25
N VAL A 53 2.23 -4.57 1.67
CA VAL A 53 0.93 -4.69 2.34
C VAL A 53 0.25 -5.94 1.79
N THR A 54 0.24 -7.01 2.57
CA THR A 54 -0.30 -8.34 2.19
C THR A 54 -1.34 -8.89 3.16
N ASN A 55 -1.55 -8.21 4.29
CA ASN A 55 -2.51 -8.61 5.32
C ASN A 55 -3.01 -7.42 6.15
N ASP A 56 -4.08 -7.63 6.89
CA ASP A 56 -4.75 -6.59 7.69
C ASP A 56 -3.84 -5.96 8.75
N ARG A 57 -2.90 -6.72 9.32
CA ARG A 57 -1.96 -6.17 10.31
C ARG A 57 -1.08 -5.11 9.67
N GLN A 58 -0.62 -5.32 8.44
CA GLN A 58 0.16 -4.33 7.71
C GLN A 58 -0.68 -3.13 7.28
N VAL A 59 -1.96 -3.34 6.95
CA VAL A 59 -2.89 -2.22 6.68
C VAL A 59 -3.05 -1.33 7.91
N ARG A 60 -3.21 -1.91 9.11
CA ARG A 60 -3.27 -1.14 10.36
C ARG A 60 -2.00 -0.32 10.58
N ASN A 61 -0.82 -0.91 10.36
CA ASN A 61 0.45 -0.19 10.48
C ASN A 61 0.53 0.97 9.48
N LEU A 62 0.07 0.77 8.25
CA LEU A 62 0.01 1.80 7.22
C LEU A 62 -0.93 2.95 7.64
N ILE A 63 -2.11 2.65 8.17
CA ILE A 63 -3.09 3.64 8.63
C ILE A 63 -2.49 4.47 9.77
N GLU A 64 -1.90 3.83 10.77
CA GLU A 64 -1.26 4.55 11.89
C GLU A 64 -0.11 5.45 11.42
N LEU A 65 0.66 5.01 10.43
CA LEU A 65 1.69 5.84 9.80
C LEU A 65 1.06 7.04 9.06
N ALA A 66 -0.04 6.81 8.34
CA ALA A 66 -0.74 7.83 7.57
C ALA A 66 -1.43 8.90 8.43
N LYS A 67 -1.77 8.58 9.69
CA LYS A 67 -2.30 9.56 10.66
C LYS A 67 -1.28 10.64 11.02
N THR A 68 0.01 10.30 10.98
CA THR A 68 1.09 11.19 11.43
C THR A 68 1.87 11.78 10.26
N HIS A 69 1.86 11.12 9.09
CA HIS A 69 2.68 11.50 7.96
C HIS A 69 1.98 11.23 6.62
N PHE A 70 2.39 11.95 5.58
CA PHE A 70 1.96 11.64 4.22
C PHE A 70 2.64 10.36 3.72
N VAL A 71 1.85 9.31 3.52
CA VAL A 71 2.33 8.04 2.97
C VAL A 71 1.92 7.92 1.51
N ARG A 72 2.87 7.56 0.63
CA ARG A 72 2.59 7.21 -0.76
C ARG A 72 2.40 5.71 -0.89
N LEU A 73 1.21 5.31 -1.30
CA LEU A 73 0.91 3.93 -1.66
C LEU A 73 1.29 3.71 -3.14
N CYS A 74 2.13 2.72 -3.38
CA CYS A 74 2.52 2.25 -4.71
C CYS A 74 1.66 1.04 -5.06
N VAL A 75 1.04 1.10 -6.24
CA VAL A 75 0.21 0.02 -6.78
C VAL A 75 0.91 -0.57 -8.00
N SER A 76 1.17 -1.87 -7.93
CA SER A 76 1.73 -2.64 -9.05
C SER A 76 0.75 -3.74 -9.43
N SER A 77 0.33 -3.77 -10.69
CA SER A 77 -0.50 -4.83 -11.26
C SER A 77 0.34 -5.73 -12.16
N GLN A 78 0.17 -7.04 -12.02
CA GLN A 78 0.66 -8.03 -12.96
C GLN A 78 -0.54 -8.63 -13.70
N SER A 79 -0.58 -8.40 -15.01
CA SER A 79 -1.59 -8.96 -15.91
C SER A 79 -0.99 -10.13 -16.68
N GLN A 80 -1.81 -11.15 -16.99
CA GLN A 80 -1.43 -12.15 -17.98
C GLN A 80 -1.45 -11.49 -19.36
N LEU A 81 -0.30 -11.54 -20.04
CA LEU A 81 -0.14 -11.10 -21.43
C LEU A 81 -0.87 -12.03 -22.40
#